data_AF-X8CTB7-F1
#
_entry.id   AF-X8CTB7-F1
#
_cell.length_a   1.000
_cell.length_b   1.000
_cell.length_c   1.000
_cell.angle_alpha   90.00
_cell.angle_beta   90.00
_cell.angle_gamma   90.00
#
_symmetry.space_group_name_H-M   'P 1'
#
loop_
_entity.id
_entity.type
_entity.pdbx_description
1 polymer ?
#
loop_
_entity_poly.entity_id
_entity_poly.type
_entity_poly.pdbx_seq_one_letter_code
_entity_poly.pdbx_strand_id
1 'polypeptide(L)'
;MAENRDALGTTSDKLASVTQAVTDSLGDVKQILHTAPTAFQNFLNIYQPAQGTLTGALAFNNFANTIQFLCGAVEAASRLGAKESAKLCVQYLAPIIKNRQVNFPPLGENLFVGAAARPNELTYSEDWLRPDYVPPHPDSPPTGDGTAPPAAGATPAEAPPPAADAPAPAQAAPTNPAEGLRGMMMPPGGGQ
;
A
#
# COMPACT_ATOMS: atom_id res chain seq x y z
N MET A 1 -57.06 -7.32 14.62
CA MET A 1 -56.30 -7.81 15.80
C MET A 1 -55.71 -9.20 15.60
N ALA A 2 -56.37 -10.12 14.87
CA ALA A 2 -55.83 -11.43 14.55
C ALA A 2 -54.56 -11.35 13.66
N GLU A 3 -54.54 -10.49 12.64
CA GLU A 3 -53.40 -10.39 11.71
C GLU A 3 -52.07 -9.98 12.38
N ASN A 4 -52.12 -9.12 13.41
CA ASN A 4 -50.91 -8.75 14.15
C ASN A 4 -50.37 -9.90 15.01
N ARG A 5 -51.22 -10.83 15.47
CA ARG A 5 -50.77 -12.02 16.21
C ARG A 5 -50.09 -13.02 15.29
N ASP A 6 -50.63 -13.23 14.09
CA ASP A 6 -50.04 -14.11 13.09
C ASP A 6 -48.70 -13.56 12.58
N ALA A 7 -48.60 -12.25 12.37
CA ALA A 7 -47.35 -11.58 12.00
C ALA A 7 -46.28 -11.69 13.10
N LEU A 8 -46.67 -11.49 14.37
CA LEU A 8 -45.76 -11.66 15.51
C LEU A 8 -45.31 -13.12 15.67
N GLY A 9 -46.22 -14.09 15.56
CA GLY A 9 -45.89 -15.51 15.60
C GLY A 9 -44.90 -15.89 14.50
N THR A 10 -45.18 -15.50 13.26
CA THR A 10 -44.28 -15.75 12.11
C THR A 10 -42.90 -15.13 12.30
N THR A 11 -42.83 -13.93 12.88
CA THR A 11 -41.55 -13.24 13.12
C THR A 11 -40.76 -13.95 14.23
N SER A 12 -41.42 -14.39 15.29
CA SER A 12 -40.81 -15.19 16.35
C SER A 12 -40.29 -16.53 15.84
N ASP A 13 -41.05 -17.23 14.99
CA ASP A 13 -40.64 -18.49 14.38
C ASP A 13 -39.44 -18.32 13.45
N LYS A 14 -39.43 -17.25 12.64
CA LYS A 14 -38.27 -16.92 11.79
C LYS A 14 -37.05 -16.55 12.60
N LEU A 15 -37.19 -15.76 13.67
CA LEU A 15 -36.08 -15.40 14.53
C LEU A 15 -35.50 -16.63 15.24
N ALA A 16 -36.36 -17.54 15.71
CA ALA A 16 -35.94 -18.80 16.31
C ALA A 16 -35.19 -19.66 15.27
N SER A 17 -35.72 -19.78 14.05
CA SER A 17 -35.06 -20.51 12.96
C SER A 17 -33.69 -19.92 12.59
N VAL A 18 -33.58 -18.60 12.45
CA VAL A 18 -32.31 -17.93 12.15
C VAL A 18 -31.31 -18.10 13.30
N THR A 19 -31.77 -17.97 14.56
CA THR A 19 -30.90 -18.13 15.74
C THR A 19 -30.41 -19.57 15.87
N GLN A 20 -31.27 -20.54 15.59
CA GLN A 20 -30.89 -21.96 15.54
C GLN A 20 -29.87 -22.20 14.43
N ALA A 21 -30.10 -21.68 13.22
CA ALA A 21 -29.16 -21.80 12.11
C ALA A 21 -27.78 -21.18 12.44
N VAL A 22 -27.75 -20.00 13.08
CA VAL A 22 -26.48 -19.38 13.51
C VAL A 22 -25.79 -20.22 14.59
N THR A 23 -26.56 -20.79 15.52
CA THR A 23 -26.05 -21.66 16.58
C THR A 23 -25.44 -22.95 16.00
N ASP A 24 -26.14 -23.57 15.05
CA ASP A 24 -25.69 -24.76 14.34
C ASP A 24 -24.45 -24.47 13.48
N SER A 25 -24.32 -23.24 12.95
CA SER A 25 -23.17 -22.76 12.18
C SER A 25 -22.06 -22.07 13.00
N LEU A 26 -22.09 -22.14 14.34
CA LEU A 26 -21.07 -21.47 15.19
C LEU A 26 -19.64 -21.94 14.86
N GLY A 27 -19.47 -23.21 14.48
CA GLY A 27 -18.17 -23.75 14.05
C GLY A 27 -17.64 -23.07 12.79
N ASP A 28 -18.50 -22.86 11.79
CA ASP A 28 -18.14 -22.21 10.53
C ASP A 28 -17.86 -20.72 10.73
N VAL A 29 -18.69 -20.05 11.54
CA VAL A 29 -18.46 -18.65 11.93
C VAL A 29 -17.09 -18.53 12.59
N LYS A 30 -16.77 -19.41 13.54
CA LYS A 30 -15.47 -19.43 14.20
C LYS A 30 -14.33 -19.66 13.22
N GLN A 31 -14.48 -20.58 12.27
CA GLN A 31 -13.47 -20.88 11.26
C GLN A 31 -13.24 -19.69 10.33
N ILE A 32 -14.31 -19.00 9.93
CA ILE A 32 -14.23 -17.77 9.13
C ILE A 32 -13.52 -16.70 9.93
N LEU A 33 -13.94 -16.41 11.16
CA LEU A 33 -13.28 -15.40 12.01
C LEU A 33 -11.82 -15.75 12.32
N HIS A 34 -11.47 -17.03 12.38
CA HIS A 34 -10.10 -17.47 12.60
C HIS A 34 -9.24 -17.27 11.34
N THR A 35 -9.78 -17.56 10.16
CA THR A 35 -9.04 -17.52 8.89
C THR A 35 -9.07 -16.14 8.24
N ALA A 36 -10.12 -15.35 8.48
CA ALA A 36 -10.36 -14.05 7.85
C ALA A 36 -9.22 -13.07 8.04
N PRO A 37 -8.59 -12.89 9.23
CA PRO A 37 -7.47 -11.97 9.39
C PRO A 37 -6.31 -12.28 8.45
N THR A 38 -5.93 -13.56 8.35
CA THR A 38 -4.84 -14.00 7.47
C THR A 38 -5.23 -13.88 6.00
N ALA A 39 -6.46 -14.25 5.64
CA ALA A 39 -6.95 -14.11 4.28
C ALA A 39 -6.99 -12.65 3.83
N PHE A 40 -7.45 -11.74 4.69
CA PHE A 40 -7.49 -10.31 4.43
C PHE A 40 -6.09 -9.71 4.29
N GLN A 41 -5.16 -10.09 5.17
CA GLN A 41 -3.77 -9.66 5.05
C GLN A 41 -3.13 -10.13 3.74
N ASN A 42 -3.35 -11.39 3.37
CA ASN A 42 -2.85 -11.92 2.09
C ASN A 42 -3.47 -11.20 0.89
N PHE A 43 -4.77 -10.86 0.96
CA PHE A 43 -5.45 -10.08 -0.06
C PHE A 43 -4.83 -8.69 -0.22
N LEU A 44 -4.61 -7.94 0.88
CA LEU A 44 -3.96 -6.63 0.81
C LEU A 44 -2.53 -6.68 0.27
N ASN A 45 -1.81 -7.78 0.53
CA ASN A 45 -0.45 -7.97 -0.01
C ASN A 45 -0.43 -8.18 -1.54
N ILE A 46 -1.54 -8.63 -2.14
CA ILE A 46 -1.62 -8.90 -3.58
C ILE A 46 -2.53 -7.93 -4.33
N TYR A 47 -3.33 -7.11 -3.64
CA TYR A 47 -4.24 -6.18 -4.27
C TYR A 47 -3.53 -4.86 -4.62
N GLN A 48 -3.58 -4.47 -5.90
CA GLN A 48 -3.08 -3.18 -6.36
C GLN A 48 -4.24 -2.21 -6.59
N PRO A 49 -4.43 -1.21 -5.71
CA PRO A 49 -5.59 -0.32 -5.79
C PRO A 49 -5.61 0.55 -7.06
N ALA A 50 -4.46 1.05 -7.51
CA ALA A 50 -4.40 1.90 -8.70
C ALA A 50 -4.75 1.19 -10.02
N GLN A 51 -4.72 -0.14 -10.04
CA GLN A 51 -5.05 -0.96 -11.21
C GLN A 51 -6.32 -1.80 -11.02
N GLY A 52 -6.91 -1.79 -9.82
CA GLY A 52 -8.09 -2.60 -9.48
C GLY A 52 -7.87 -4.11 -9.67
N THR A 53 -6.62 -4.58 -9.63
CA THR A 53 -6.27 -5.96 -9.97
C THR A 53 -5.50 -6.65 -8.86
N LEU A 54 -5.62 -7.98 -8.82
CA LEU A 54 -4.80 -8.85 -8.00
C LEU A 54 -3.50 -9.13 -8.75
N THR A 55 -2.37 -8.85 -8.11
CA THR A 55 -1.05 -9.12 -8.68
C THR A 55 -0.35 -10.19 -7.87
N GLY A 56 0.00 -11.28 -8.54
CA GLY A 56 0.94 -12.24 -7.98
C GLY A 56 2.34 -11.67 -8.08
N ALA A 57 3.11 -11.73 -6.99
CA ALA A 57 4.55 -11.66 -7.10
C ALA A 57 5.02 -12.91 -7.87
N LEU A 58 5.70 -12.74 -9.00
CA LEU A 58 6.36 -13.84 -9.70
C LEU A 58 7.53 -14.32 -8.83
N ALA A 59 7.24 -15.20 -7.88
CA ALA A 59 8.26 -15.87 -7.10
C ALA A 59 8.89 -16.97 -7.97
N PHE A 60 9.97 -16.63 -8.68
CA PHE A 60 10.82 -17.63 -9.34
C PHE A 60 11.54 -18.46 -8.26
N ASN A 61 10.83 -19.38 -7.61
CA ASN A 61 11.37 -20.34 -6.63
C ASN A 61 12.23 -21.46 -7.27
N ASN A 62 12.80 -21.24 -8.45
CA ASN A 62 13.47 -22.29 -9.23
C ASN A 62 14.97 -22.44 -8.95
N PHE A 63 15.54 -21.72 -7.97
CA PHE A 63 16.95 -21.90 -7.57
C PHE A 63 17.16 -22.89 -6.42
N ALA A 64 16.08 -23.43 -5.82
CA ALA A 64 16.19 -24.53 -4.87
C ALA A 64 16.78 -25.81 -5.52
N ASN A 65 16.70 -25.92 -6.85
CA ASN A 65 17.25 -27.05 -7.59
C ASN A 65 17.98 -26.62 -8.88
N THR A 66 18.86 -25.62 -8.77
CA THR A 66 19.66 -25.08 -9.88
C THR A 66 20.43 -26.16 -10.64
N ILE A 67 20.88 -27.21 -9.95
CA ILE A 67 21.59 -28.34 -10.58
C ILE A 67 20.65 -29.11 -11.50
N GLN A 68 19.40 -29.36 -11.10
CA GLN A 68 18.42 -30.03 -11.93
C GLN A 68 18.01 -29.18 -13.13
N PHE A 69 17.81 -27.88 -12.94
CA PHE A 69 17.53 -26.96 -14.04
C PHE A 69 18.67 -26.94 -15.06
N LEU A 70 19.91 -26.75 -14.61
CA LEU A 70 21.06 -26.58 -15.51
C LEU A 70 21.53 -27.90 -16.11
N CYS A 71 21.74 -28.94 -15.30
CA CYS A 71 22.22 -30.22 -15.81
C CYS A 71 21.11 -31.01 -16.54
N GLY A 72 19.83 -30.81 -16.20
CA GLY A 72 18.71 -31.29 -17.00
C GLY A 72 18.58 -30.58 -18.35
N ALA A 73 18.85 -29.27 -18.42
CA ALA A 73 18.94 -28.56 -19.70
C ALA A 73 20.13 -29.03 -20.56
N VAL A 74 21.28 -29.34 -19.95
CA VAL A 74 22.43 -29.95 -20.64
C VAL A 74 22.06 -31.32 -21.20
N GLU A 75 21.34 -32.15 -20.44
CA GLU A 75 20.83 -33.44 -20.92
C GLU A 75 19.90 -33.25 -22.12
N ALA A 76 18.94 -32.32 -22.03
CA ALA A 76 17.97 -32.04 -23.07
C ALA A 76 18.59 -31.44 -24.35
N ALA A 77 19.69 -30.69 -24.23
CA ALA A 77 20.36 -30.05 -25.36
C ALA A 77 21.41 -30.95 -26.04
N SER A 78 21.91 -32.00 -25.36
CA SER A 78 23.00 -32.82 -25.88
C SER A 78 22.52 -33.86 -26.89
N ARG A 79 23.19 -33.94 -28.05
CA ARG A 79 22.86 -34.87 -29.14
C ARG A 79 23.57 -36.22 -29.04
N LEU A 80 24.70 -36.31 -28.34
CA LEU A 80 25.45 -37.54 -28.08
C LEU A 80 25.92 -37.55 -26.63
N GLY A 81 25.82 -38.69 -25.94
CA GLY A 81 26.32 -38.82 -24.57
C GLY A 81 25.57 -37.99 -23.52
N ALA A 82 24.32 -37.59 -23.78
CA ALA A 82 23.53 -36.71 -22.91
C ALA A 82 23.53 -37.10 -21.43
N LYS A 83 23.36 -38.39 -21.13
CA LYS A 83 23.43 -38.93 -19.75
C LYS A 83 24.80 -38.78 -19.12
N GLU A 84 25.86 -38.93 -19.90
CA GLU A 84 27.25 -38.82 -19.42
C GLU A 84 27.64 -37.34 -19.21
N SER A 85 27.24 -36.46 -20.13
CA SER A 85 27.40 -35.00 -19.97
C SER A 85 26.62 -34.46 -18.77
N ALA A 86 25.39 -34.90 -18.57
CA ALA A 86 24.60 -34.53 -17.40
C ALA A 86 25.22 -35.04 -16.10
N LYS A 87 25.76 -36.27 -16.11
CA LYS A 87 26.45 -36.85 -14.95
C LYS A 87 27.76 -36.12 -14.62
N LEU A 88 28.53 -35.70 -15.61
CA LEU A 88 29.72 -34.86 -15.40
C LEU A 88 29.32 -33.46 -14.91
N CYS A 89 28.27 -32.86 -15.47
CA CYS A 89 27.70 -31.59 -14.99
C CYS A 89 27.36 -31.65 -13.50
N VAL A 90 26.61 -32.69 -13.07
CA VAL A 90 26.28 -32.87 -11.65
C VAL A 90 27.52 -33.09 -10.80
N GLN A 91 28.48 -33.91 -11.24
CA GLN A 91 29.71 -34.17 -10.48
C GLN A 91 30.56 -32.90 -10.25
N TYR A 92 30.63 -32.01 -11.23
CA TYR A 92 31.42 -30.78 -11.11
C TYR A 92 30.65 -29.64 -10.42
N LEU A 93 29.34 -29.52 -10.65
CA LEU A 93 28.56 -28.40 -10.10
C LEU A 93 27.96 -28.69 -8.72
N ALA A 94 27.70 -29.95 -8.36
CA ALA A 94 27.13 -30.29 -7.06
C ALA A 94 27.93 -29.74 -5.87
N PRO A 95 29.27 -29.88 -5.79
CA PRO A 95 30.02 -29.33 -4.66
C PRO A 95 30.03 -27.80 -4.61
N ILE A 96 29.92 -27.10 -5.76
CA ILE A 96 29.94 -25.64 -5.84
C ILE A 96 28.58 -25.04 -5.48
N ILE A 97 27.50 -25.60 -6.07
CA ILE A 97 26.16 -25.04 -5.95
C ILE A 97 25.51 -25.41 -4.61
N LYS A 98 25.88 -26.54 -3.98
CA LYS A 98 25.31 -26.96 -2.67
C LYS A 98 25.50 -25.92 -1.55
N ASN A 99 26.53 -25.05 -1.64
CA ASN A 99 26.78 -23.98 -0.67
C ASN A 99 26.37 -22.57 -1.17
N ARG A 100 25.82 -22.48 -2.40
CA ARG A 100 25.41 -21.22 -3.03
C ARG A 100 23.98 -21.27 -3.56
N GLN A 101 23.16 -22.16 -3.01
CA GLN A 101 21.72 -22.16 -3.26
C GLN A 101 21.13 -20.91 -2.64
N VAL A 102 20.79 -19.95 -3.49
CA VAL A 102 20.07 -18.74 -3.08
C VAL A 102 18.60 -18.98 -3.42
N ASN A 103 17.73 -19.07 -2.41
CA ASN A 103 16.28 -19.21 -2.64
C ASN A 103 15.72 -18.00 -3.40
N PHE A 104 16.39 -16.87 -3.26
CA PHE A 104 16.07 -15.62 -3.95
C PHE A 104 17.39 -15.02 -4.45
N PRO A 105 17.48 -14.54 -5.70
CA PRO A 105 18.64 -13.76 -6.14
C PRO A 105 18.98 -12.67 -5.11
N PRO A 106 20.25 -12.40 -4.79
CA PRO A 106 20.66 -11.43 -3.77
C PRO A 106 20.43 -9.97 -4.20
N LEU A 107 19.56 -9.75 -5.16
CA LEU A 107 18.98 -8.46 -5.48
C LEU A 107 17.81 -8.34 -4.50
N GLY A 108 18.02 -7.67 -3.36
CA GLY A 108 16.94 -7.31 -2.40
C GLY A 108 15.95 -6.30 -3.00
N GLU A 109 15.78 -6.34 -4.32
CA GLU A 109 15.02 -5.44 -5.15
C GLU A 109 13.77 -6.19 -5.57
N ASN A 110 12.62 -5.63 -5.23
CA ASN A 110 11.38 -6.06 -5.83
C ASN A 110 11.28 -5.40 -7.21
N LEU A 111 11.82 -6.08 -8.25
CA LEU A 111 11.77 -5.60 -9.63
C LEU A 111 10.33 -5.38 -10.15
N PHE A 112 9.35 -5.92 -9.44
CA PHE A 112 7.93 -5.80 -9.75
C PHE A 112 7.18 -5.22 -8.54
N VAL A 113 7.43 -3.94 -8.24
CA VAL A 113 6.58 -3.19 -7.32
C VAL A 113 5.25 -2.85 -7.99
N GLY A 114 4.18 -3.20 -7.29
CA GLY A 114 2.84 -2.84 -7.72
C GLY A 114 2.53 -1.36 -7.60
N ALA A 115 1.59 -0.88 -8.40
CA ALA A 115 1.12 0.49 -8.28
C ALA A 115 0.33 0.66 -6.97
N ALA A 116 0.87 1.46 -6.05
CA ALA A 116 0.15 1.93 -4.87
C ALA A 116 -0.96 2.91 -5.28
N ALA A 117 -1.92 3.15 -4.38
CA ALA A 117 -3.01 4.10 -4.63
C ALA A 117 -2.44 5.49 -4.94
N ARG A 118 -3.00 6.16 -5.93
CA ARG A 118 -2.57 7.53 -6.26
C ARG A 118 -3.01 8.48 -5.14
N PRO A 119 -2.28 9.59 -4.88
CA PRO A 119 -2.66 10.54 -3.83
C PRO A 119 -4.10 11.08 -3.96
N ASN A 120 -4.63 11.19 -5.19
CA ASN A 120 -6.00 11.62 -5.47
C ASN A 120 -7.06 10.50 -5.31
N GLU A 121 -6.64 9.28 -4.97
CA GLU A 121 -7.50 8.11 -4.70
C GLU A 121 -7.48 7.75 -3.20
N LEU A 122 -6.74 8.49 -2.39
CA LEU A 122 -6.64 8.32 -0.94
C LEU A 122 -7.55 9.31 -0.23
N THR A 123 -8.55 8.78 0.47
CA THR A 123 -9.31 9.56 1.46
C THR A 123 -8.77 9.21 2.84
N TYR A 124 -8.28 10.21 3.56
CA TYR A 124 -7.75 10.05 4.90
C TYR A 124 -8.88 10.19 5.92
N SER A 125 -8.85 9.38 6.97
CA SER A 125 -9.82 9.45 8.07
C SER A 125 -9.66 10.72 8.90
N GLU A 126 -8.42 11.16 9.09
CA GLU A 126 -8.10 12.40 9.78
C GLU A 126 -7.08 13.22 8.98
N ASP A 127 -7.18 14.55 9.07
CA ASP A 127 -6.30 15.45 8.32
C ASP A 127 -4.81 15.29 8.66
N TRP A 128 -4.50 14.86 9.88
CA TRP A 128 -3.11 14.65 10.32
C TRP A 128 -2.42 13.43 9.70
N LEU A 129 -3.16 12.52 9.05
CA LEU A 129 -2.58 11.41 8.29
C LEU A 129 -2.13 11.84 6.89
N ARG A 130 -2.57 13.02 6.43
CA ARG A 130 -2.25 13.49 5.08
C ARG A 130 -0.76 13.86 5.02
N PRO A 131 -0.02 13.47 3.95
CA PRO A 131 1.40 13.78 3.83
C PRO A 131 1.71 15.28 3.80
N ASP A 132 0.75 16.09 3.39
CA ASP A 132 0.79 17.55 3.31
C ASP A 132 0.24 18.25 4.58
N TYR A 133 -0.03 17.51 5.66
CA TYR A 133 -0.56 18.09 6.89
C TYR A 133 0.43 19.06 7.54
N VAL A 134 -0.04 20.28 7.76
CA VAL A 134 0.64 21.29 8.57
C VAL A 134 -0.14 21.45 9.88
N PRO A 135 0.47 21.16 11.05
CA PRO A 135 -0.19 21.38 12.32
C PRO A 135 -0.61 22.86 12.49
N PRO A 136 -1.83 23.14 12.98
CA PRO A 136 -2.23 24.50 13.27
C PRO A 136 -1.28 25.08 14.32
N HIS A 137 -0.72 26.26 14.03
CA HIS A 137 0.09 26.97 15.00
C HIS A 137 -0.82 27.48 16.11
N PRO A 138 -0.37 27.49 17.38
CA PRO A 138 -1.19 27.90 18.52
C PRO A 138 -1.75 29.33 18.40
N ASP A 139 -1.20 30.16 17.51
CA ASP A 139 -1.63 31.53 17.24
C ASP A 139 -2.43 31.71 15.93
N SER A 140 -2.90 30.60 15.32
CA SER A 140 -3.71 30.69 14.09
C SER A 140 -5.15 31.08 14.44
N PRO A 141 -5.72 32.14 13.83
CA PRO A 141 -7.12 32.50 14.05
C PRO A 141 -8.03 31.34 13.57
N PRO A 142 -9.13 31.05 14.27
CA PRO A 142 -9.98 29.91 13.94
C PRO A 142 -10.63 30.11 12.57
N THR A 143 -10.21 29.31 11.59
CA THR A 143 -10.98 29.11 10.35
C THR A 143 -12.10 28.14 10.65
N GLY A 144 -13.30 28.68 10.83
CA GLY A 144 -14.49 27.91 11.15
C GLY A 144 -15.02 27.13 9.95
N ASP A 145 -14.77 25.82 9.92
CA ASP A 145 -15.62 24.88 9.19
C ASP A 145 -16.71 24.39 10.15
N GLY A 146 -17.74 25.21 10.29
CA GLY A 146 -18.89 24.94 11.13
C GLY A 146 -20.05 25.82 10.69
N THR A 147 -20.95 25.25 9.91
CA THR A 147 -22.21 25.85 9.46
C THR A 147 -22.92 26.62 10.59
N ALA A 148 -23.02 27.94 10.46
CA ALA A 148 -23.85 28.80 11.30
C ALA A 148 -24.96 29.45 10.45
N PRO A 149 -26.22 29.51 10.94
CA PRO A 149 -27.36 30.07 10.19
C PRO A 149 -27.24 31.59 10.00
N PRO A 150 -27.91 32.19 9.00
CA PRO A 150 -27.67 33.59 8.65
C PRO A 150 -28.30 34.50 9.70
N ALA A 151 -27.45 35.16 10.50
CA ALA A 151 -27.89 36.28 11.32
C ALA A 151 -27.96 37.54 10.43
N ALA A 152 -29.17 38.04 10.28
CA ALA A 152 -29.49 39.26 9.55
C ALA A 152 -28.82 40.49 10.19
N GLY A 153 -28.27 41.36 9.33
CA GLY A 153 -28.14 42.80 9.58
C GLY A 153 -26.89 43.26 10.32
N ALA A 154 -25.85 43.62 9.58
CA ALA A 154 -24.96 44.74 9.91
C ALA A 154 -24.29 45.29 8.63
N THR A 155 -24.24 46.61 8.54
CA THR A 155 -23.98 47.49 7.39
C THR A 155 -22.54 47.46 6.83
N PRO A 156 -22.30 47.90 5.57
CA PRO A 156 -20.97 47.90 4.97
C PRO A 156 -20.13 49.04 5.53
N ALA A 157 -18.98 48.72 6.14
CA ALA A 157 -17.99 49.70 6.57
C ALA A 157 -16.66 49.43 5.86
N GLU A 158 -16.35 50.35 4.95
CA GLU A 158 -15.04 50.85 4.50
C GLU A 158 -13.86 49.86 4.29
N ALA A 159 -13.41 49.77 3.03
CA ALA A 159 -12.15 49.14 2.66
C ALA A 159 -10.93 49.94 3.17
N PRO A 160 -9.90 49.31 3.77
CA PRO A 160 -8.62 49.96 4.01
C PRO A 160 -7.85 50.13 2.68
N PRO A 161 -7.02 51.19 2.53
CA PRO A 161 -6.25 51.46 1.31
C PRO A 161 -5.14 50.41 1.10
N PRO A 162 -4.61 50.25 -0.14
CA PRO A 162 -3.57 49.28 -0.41
C PRO A 162 -2.28 49.70 0.30
N ALA A 163 -1.84 48.89 1.25
CA ALA A 163 -0.47 48.97 1.73
C ALA A 163 0.44 48.50 0.59
N ALA A 164 1.18 49.45 0.01
CA ALA A 164 2.39 49.19 -0.74
C ALA A 164 3.41 48.48 0.17
N ASP A 165 4.24 47.63 -0.43
CA ASP A 165 5.33 46.85 0.17
C ASP A 165 4.96 45.57 0.94
N ALA A 166 4.52 44.56 0.19
CA ALA A 166 4.80 43.16 0.54
C ALA A 166 5.93 42.64 -0.38
N PRO A 167 7.01 42.03 0.14
CA PRO A 167 8.04 41.44 -0.71
C PRO A 167 7.45 40.26 -1.50
N ALA A 168 7.71 40.25 -2.81
CA ALA A 168 7.31 39.16 -3.69
C ALA A 168 7.87 37.81 -3.20
N PRO A 169 7.18 36.69 -3.44
CA PRO A 169 7.71 35.37 -3.12
C PRO A 169 9.04 35.14 -3.84
N ALA A 170 10.06 34.74 -3.09
CA ALA A 170 11.41 34.51 -3.59
C ALA A 170 11.38 33.49 -4.74
N GLN A 171 11.80 33.91 -5.94
CA GLN A 171 12.04 32.99 -7.04
C GLN A 171 13.20 32.05 -6.70
N ALA A 172 13.02 30.76 -6.99
CA ALA A 172 14.06 29.75 -6.82
C ALA A 172 15.28 30.10 -7.68
N ALA A 173 16.38 30.47 -7.02
CA ALA A 173 17.66 30.69 -7.68
C ALA A 173 18.34 29.34 -7.98
N PRO A 174 19.01 29.20 -9.13
CA PRO A 174 19.70 27.97 -9.49
C PRO A 174 20.89 27.69 -8.54
N THR A 175 20.95 26.50 -7.98
CA THR A 175 22.06 26.02 -7.14
C THR A 175 23.20 25.44 -7.98
N ASN A 176 24.45 25.74 -7.64
CA ASN A 176 25.62 25.19 -8.33
C ASN A 176 26.12 23.89 -7.65
N PRO A 177 26.04 22.72 -8.31
CA PRO A 177 26.45 21.45 -7.72
C PRO A 177 27.97 21.31 -7.51
N ALA A 178 28.80 22.16 -8.13
CA ALA A 178 30.26 22.15 -7.93
C ALA A 178 30.69 22.60 -6.52
N GLU A 179 29.80 23.25 -5.77
CA GLU A 179 30.07 23.70 -4.39
C GLU A 179 29.75 22.64 -3.32
N GLY A 180 29.38 21.42 -3.75
CA GLY A 180 29.06 20.32 -2.86
C GLY A 180 27.78 20.54 -2.05
N LEU A 181 27.58 19.74 -1.00
CA LEU A 181 26.32 19.69 -0.25
C LEU A 181 25.90 21.04 0.37
N ARG A 182 26.87 21.89 0.71
CA ARG A 182 26.60 23.23 1.26
C ARG A 182 25.98 24.17 0.23
N GLY A 183 26.44 24.16 -1.02
CA GLY A 183 25.89 24.99 -2.10
C GLY A 183 24.48 24.55 -2.57
N MET A 184 24.04 23.35 -2.20
CA MET A 184 22.69 22.84 -2.48
C MET A 184 21.68 23.13 -1.38
N MET A 185 22.12 23.51 -0.16
CA MET A 185 21.26 23.60 1.03
C MET A 185 21.15 25.02 1.62
N MET A 186 21.89 26.00 1.08
CA MET A 186 21.82 27.39 1.53
C MET A 186 21.43 28.32 0.39
N PRO A 187 20.39 29.16 0.56
CA PRO A 187 20.11 30.25 -0.37
C PRO A 187 21.32 31.20 -0.42
N PRO A 188 21.75 31.65 -1.61
CA PRO A 188 22.82 32.64 -1.70
C PRO A 188 22.32 33.97 -1.11
N GLY A 189 22.94 34.44 -0.03
CA GLY A 189 22.65 35.76 0.55
C GLY A 189 22.53 35.87 2.08
N GLY A 190 22.68 34.77 2.82
CA GLY A 190 22.62 34.82 4.30
C GLY A 190 23.94 35.23 4.96
N GLY A 191 24.32 36.50 4.86
CA GLY A 191 25.40 37.05 5.70
C GLY A 191 26.00 38.35 5.20
N GLN A 192 25.40 39.48 5.63
CA GLN A 192 26.05 40.63 6.29
C GLN A 192 25.01 41.37 7.12
#